data_AF-K1Q2A4-F1
#
_entry.id   AF-K1Q2A4-F1
#
_cell.length_a   1.000
_cell.length_b   1.000
_cell.length_c   1.000
_cell.angle_alpha   90.00
_cell.angle_beta   90.00
_cell.angle_gamma   90.00
#
_symmetry.space_group_name_H-M   'P 1'
#
loop_
_entity.id
_entity.type
_entity.pdbx_description
1 polymer ?
#
loop_
_entity_poly.entity_id
_entity_poly.type
_entity_poly.pdbx_seq_one_letter_code
_entity_poly.pdbx_strand_id
1 'polypeptide(L)'
;MLKKALKNQGIRAKVTKSGVSFEIPISGDFRGAKLLPIGVHSGEKAAQQLERVRSARSRRENAEQLRKAAVERSIQSRQEEAALRRADREKELMDKLHRRSLKRQTNKKLAHLIELFDMLQ
;
A
#
# COMPACT_ATOMS: atom_id res chain seq x y z
N MET A 1 -12.87 -58.30 -30.90
CA MET A 1 -12.34 -58.91 -29.65
C MET A 1 -12.73 -58.16 -28.36
N LEU A 2 -12.96 -56.83 -28.39
CA LEU A 2 -13.29 -56.01 -27.21
C LEU A 2 -14.56 -56.43 -26.43
N LYS A 3 -15.67 -56.75 -27.10
CA LYS A 3 -16.93 -57.18 -26.44
C LYS A 3 -16.77 -58.45 -25.60
N LYS A 4 -15.87 -59.36 -26.01
CA LYS A 4 -15.57 -60.61 -25.30
C LYS A 4 -14.70 -60.33 -24.07
N ALA A 5 -13.71 -59.44 -24.19
CA ALA A 5 -12.88 -58.99 -23.07
C ALA A 5 -13.70 -58.29 -21.97
N LEU A 6 -14.62 -57.40 -22.35
CA LEU A 6 -15.49 -56.70 -21.40
C LEU A 6 -16.45 -57.66 -20.67
N LYS A 7 -17.03 -58.63 -21.39
CA LYS A 7 -17.88 -59.67 -20.77
C LYS A 7 -17.11 -60.51 -19.75
N ASN A 8 -15.85 -60.85 -20.05
CA ASN A 8 -14.99 -61.60 -19.11
C ASN A 8 -14.66 -60.80 -17.85
N GLN A 9 -14.66 -59.46 -17.92
CA GLN A 9 -14.50 -58.57 -16.77
C GLN A 9 -15.83 -58.24 -16.05
N GLY A 10 -16.93 -58.90 -16.43
CA GLY A 10 -18.26 -58.64 -15.85
C GLY A 10 -18.91 -57.32 -16.28
N ILE A 11 -18.30 -56.57 -17.20
CA ILE A 11 -18.79 -55.30 -17.71
C ILE A 11 -19.83 -55.57 -18.80
N ARG A 12 -21.06 -55.07 -18.60
CA ARG A 12 -22.16 -55.25 -19.57
C ARG A 12 -22.29 -53.99 -20.43
N ALA A 13 -21.94 -54.10 -21.69
CA ALA A 13 -22.14 -53.02 -22.67
C ALA A 13 -23.52 -53.16 -23.33
N LYS A 14 -24.30 -52.07 -23.37
CA LYS A 14 -25.57 -51.97 -24.11
C LYS A 14 -25.45 -50.86 -25.15
N VAL A 15 -25.90 -51.12 -26.38
CA VAL A 15 -25.95 -50.09 -27.44
C VAL A 15 -27.34 -49.44 -27.37
N THR A 16 -27.36 -48.13 -27.16
CA THR A 16 -28.58 -47.31 -27.13
C THR A 16 -28.62 -46.41 -28.36
N LYS A 17 -29.77 -45.76 -28.61
CA LYS A 17 -29.90 -44.77 -29.71
C LYS A 17 -28.91 -43.61 -29.60
N SER A 18 -28.36 -43.35 -28.41
CA SER A 18 -27.44 -42.26 -28.10
C SER A 18 -25.97 -42.68 -28.00
N GLY A 19 -25.63 -43.95 -28.17
CA GLY A 19 -24.25 -44.45 -28.10
C GLY A 19 -24.12 -45.79 -27.40
N VAL A 20 -22.93 -46.07 -26.85
CA VAL A 20 -22.67 -47.30 -26.09
C VAL A 20 -22.62 -46.98 -24.61
N SER A 21 -23.50 -47.57 -23.81
CA SER A 21 -23.47 -47.48 -22.35
C SER A 21 -22.79 -48.72 -21.76
N PHE A 22 -21.99 -48.51 -20.72
CA PHE A 22 -21.32 -49.59 -20.00
C PHE A 22 -21.83 -49.63 -18.56
N GLU A 23 -22.39 -50.76 -18.14
CA GLU A 23 -22.71 -51.06 -16.75
C GLU A 23 -21.53 -51.81 -16.15
N ILE A 24 -20.79 -51.15 -15.26
CA ILE A 24 -19.68 -51.74 -14.50
C ILE A 24 -20.25 -52.12 -13.13
N PRO A 25 -20.45 -53.41 -12.82
CA PRO A 25 -20.85 -53.82 -11.49
C PRO A 25 -19.69 -53.54 -10.53
N ILE A 26 -19.93 -52.63 -9.57
CA ILE A 26 -18.94 -52.32 -8.55
C ILE A 26 -19.12 -53.34 -7.42
N SER A 27 -18.35 -54.43 -7.44
CA SER A 27 -18.35 -55.41 -6.36
C SER A 27 -17.41 -54.94 -5.24
N GLY A 28 -18.00 -54.38 -4.18
CA GLY A 28 -17.31 -54.02 -2.95
C GLY A 28 -18.34 -53.68 -1.89
N ASP A 29 -18.08 -54.04 -0.62
CA ASP A 29 -18.89 -53.57 0.50
C ASP A 29 -18.61 -52.08 0.74
N PHE A 30 -19.28 -51.22 -0.04
CA PHE A 30 -19.27 -49.77 0.15
C PHE A 30 -20.00 -49.34 1.43
N ARG A 31 -20.54 -50.29 2.20
CA ARG A 31 -21.17 -50.05 3.50
C ARG A 31 -20.18 -49.61 4.58
N GLY A 32 -18.86 -49.83 4.39
CA GLY A 32 -17.83 -49.49 5.39
C GLY A 32 -16.79 -48.45 4.96
N ALA A 33 -16.64 -48.18 3.66
CA ALA A 33 -15.66 -47.21 3.18
C ALA A 33 -16.27 -45.81 3.17
N LYS A 34 -15.84 -44.95 4.10
CA LYS A 34 -16.02 -43.49 4.00
C LYS A 34 -15.22 -42.98 2.80
N LEU A 35 -15.77 -43.13 1.60
CA LEU A 35 -15.24 -42.50 0.40
C LEU A 35 -15.46 -41.00 0.53
N LEU A 36 -14.39 -40.22 0.39
CA LEU A 36 -14.50 -38.77 0.36
C LEU A 36 -15.32 -38.34 -0.87
N PRO A 37 -16.21 -37.34 -0.74
CA PRO A 37 -16.95 -36.83 -1.87
C PRO A 37 -16.01 -36.39 -2.99
N ILE A 38 -16.40 -36.64 -4.24
CA ILE A 38 -15.65 -36.20 -5.42
C ILE A 38 -15.60 -34.66 -5.40
N GLY A 39 -14.40 -34.10 -5.24
CA GLY A 39 -14.16 -32.65 -5.15
C GLY A 39 -13.51 -32.18 -3.84
N VAL A 40 -13.34 -33.04 -2.83
CA VAL A 40 -12.59 -32.68 -1.61
C VAL A 40 -11.09 -32.73 -1.92
N HIS A 41 -10.52 -31.60 -2.31
CA HIS A 41 -9.06 -31.46 -2.41
C HIS A 41 -8.44 -31.54 -1.02
N SER A 42 -7.37 -32.34 -0.88
CA SER A 42 -6.60 -32.50 0.35
C SER A 42 -6.30 -31.14 0.99
N GLY A 43 -6.51 -31.01 2.31
CA GLY A 43 -6.46 -29.74 3.06
C GLY A 43 -5.16 -28.92 2.88
N GLU A 44 -4.07 -29.56 2.43
CA GLU A 44 -2.80 -28.92 2.10
C GLU A 44 -2.90 -27.90 0.96
N LYS A 45 -3.69 -28.18 -0.09
CA LYS A 45 -3.85 -27.23 -1.22
C LYS A 45 -4.69 -26.02 -0.84
N ALA A 46 -5.70 -26.21 -0.01
CA ALA A 46 -6.52 -25.13 0.55
C ALA A 46 -5.71 -24.26 1.52
N ALA A 47 -4.88 -24.88 2.38
CA ALA A 47 -3.99 -24.18 3.30
C ALA A 47 -2.95 -23.32 2.55
N GLN A 48 -2.31 -23.85 1.51
CA GLN A 48 -1.37 -23.10 0.68
C GLN A 48 -2.03 -21.90 -0.02
N GLN A 49 -3.28 -22.05 -0.47
CA GLN A 49 -4.00 -20.95 -1.12
C GLN A 49 -4.37 -19.84 -0.12
N LEU A 50 -4.79 -20.21 1.10
CA LEU A 50 -5.02 -19.28 2.21
C LEU A 50 -3.76 -18.52 2.62
N GLU A 51 -2.61 -19.20 2.70
CA GLU A 51 -1.32 -18.61 3.03
C GLU A 51 -0.84 -17.63 1.94
N ARG A 52 -1.04 -17.96 0.67
CA ARG A 52 -0.78 -17.06 -0.46
C ARG A 52 -1.64 -15.79 -0.41
N VAL A 53 -2.92 -15.91 -0.05
CA VAL A 53 -3.81 -14.74 0.07
C VAL A 53 -3.42 -13.88 1.27
N ARG A 54 -3.09 -14.48 2.42
CA ARG A 54 -2.62 -13.75 3.61
C ARG A 54 -1.32 -12.99 3.36
N SER A 55 -0.34 -13.64 2.75
CA SER A 55 0.94 -13.00 2.41
C SER A 55 0.78 -11.87 1.39
N ALA A 56 -0.09 -12.03 0.39
CA ALA A 56 -0.41 -10.96 -0.56
C ALA A 56 -1.09 -9.75 0.12
N ARG A 57 -2.00 -9.97 1.07
CA ARG A 57 -2.63 -8.89 1.85
C ARG A 57 -1.61 -8.15 2.72
N SER A 58 -0.76 -8.89 3.45
CA SER A 58 0.29 -8.29 4.29
C SER A 58 1.28 -7.44 3.48
N ARG A 59 1.68 -7.89 2.28
CA ARG A 59 2.54 -7.10 1.38
C ARG A 59 1.88 -5.81 0.91
N ARG A 60 0.57 -5.83 0.61
CA ARG A 60 -0.19 -4.64 0.22
C ARG A 60 -0.28 -3.63 1.36
N GLU A 61 -0.59 -4.11 2.57
CA GLU A 61 -0.67 -3.28 3.76
C GLU A 61 0.67 -2.61 4.09
N ASN A 62 1.77 -3.36 4.02
CA ASN A 62 3.12 -2.82 4.22
C ASN A 62 3.47 -1.78 3.13
N ALA A 63 3.16 -2.04 1.86
CA ALA A 63 3.37 -1.07 0.78
C ALA A 63 2.54 0.21 0.96
N GLU A 64 1.32 0.11 1.48
CA GLU A 64 0.48 1.27 1.80
C GLU A 64 1.04 2.07 2.99
N GLN A 65 1.54 1.40 4.03
CA GLN A 65 2.18 2.06 5.16
C GLN A 65 3.43 2.83 4.73
N LEU A 66 4.29 2.22 3.89
CA LEU A 66 5.47 2.88 3.33
C LEU A 66 5.10 4.10 2.48
N ARG A 67 4.02 4.02 1.68
CA ARG A 67 3.51 5.16 0.91
C ARG A 67 3.02 6.28 1.81
N LYS A 68 2.25 5.98 2.86
CA LYS A 68 1.76 6.99 3.82
C LYS A 68 2.93 7.67 4.53
N ALA A 69 3.90 6.90 5.03
CA ALA A 69 5.09 7.43 5.68
C ALA A 69 5.94 8.32 4.74
N ALA A 70 6.05 7.97 3.45
CA ALA A 70 6.74 8.79 2.47
C ALA A 70 6.03 10.14 2.22
N VAL A 71 4.69 10.12 2.14
CA VAL A 71 3.89 11.35 1.99
C VAL A 71 4.03 12.25 3.22
N GLU A 72 3.95 11.68 4.44
CA GLU A 72 4.12 12.42 5.69
C GLU A 72 5.49 13.09 5.77
N ARG A 73 6.57 12.34 5.46
CA ARG A 73 7.94 12.90 5.39
C ARG A 73 8.05 14.03 4.38
N SER A 74 7.41 13.89 3.21
CA SER A 74 7.42 14.94 2.18
C SER A 74 6.69 16.21 2.65
N ILE A 75 5.56 16.07 3.35
CA ILE A 75 4.82 17.18 3.91
C ILE A 75 5.64 17.88 4.99
N GLN A 76 6.24 17.12 5.92
CA GLN A 76 7.09 17.67 6.97
C GLN A 76 8.28 18.44 6.40
N SER A 77 9.00 17.85 5.45
CA SER A 77 10.13 18.52 4.80
C SER A 77 9.71 19.85 4.12
N ARG A 78 8.56 19.89 3.46
CA ARG A 78 8.03 21.12 2.86
C ARG A 78 7.63 22.16 3.92
N GLN A 79 7.09 21.72 5.06
CA GLN A 79 6.73 22.61 6.16
C GLN A 79 7.98 23.21 6.82
N GLU A 80 9.00 22.39 7.07
CA GLU A 80 10.29 22.83 7.60
C GLU A 80 10.97 23.84 6.66
N GLU A 81 11.01 23.54 5.36
CA GLU A 81 11.57 24.47 4.37
C GLU A 81 10.78 25.79 4.32
N ALA A 82 9.45 25.73 4.37
CA ALA A 82 8.62 26.92 4.42
C ALA A 82 8.84 27.73 5.71
N ALA A 83 9.03 27.06 6.85
CA ALA A 83 9.33 27.70 8.12
C ALA A 83 10.69 28.42 8.07
N LEU A 84 11.72 27.78 7.51
CA LEU A 84 13.04 28.38 7.35
C LEU A 84 12.98 29.64 6.48
N ARG A 85 12.31 29.56 5.32
CA ARG A 85 12.13 30.74 4.44
C ARG A 85 11.37 31.88 5.11
N ARG A 86 10.42 31.58 6.00
CA ARG A 86 9.71 32.62 6.78
C ARG A 86 10.65 33.28 7.78
N ALA A 87 11.44 32.49 8.50
CA ALA A 87 12.42 32.99 9.46
C ALA A 87 13.48 33.88 8.78
N ASP A 88 13.97 33.49 7.60
CA ASP A 88 14.92 34.30 6.83
C ASP A 88 14.33 35.66 6.42
N ARG A 89 13.08 35.67 5.94
CA ARG A 89 12.38 36.92 5.59
C ARG A 89 12.15 37.81 6.80
N GLU A 90 11.77 37.22 7.94
CA GLU A 90 11.57 37.96 9.18
C GLU A 90 12.88 38.60 9.65
N LYS A 91 13.98 37.85 9.62
CA LYS A 91 15.31 38.38 9.94
C LYS A 91 15.67 39.56 9.05
N GLU A 92 15.49 39.44 7.74
CA GLU A 92 15.77 40.52 6.79
C GLU A 92 14.91 41.77 7.08
N LEU A 93 13.63 41.59 7.41
CA LEU A 93 12.75 42.68 7.80
C LEU A 93 13.21 43.37 9.08
N MET A 94 13.61 42.59 10.09
CA MET A 94 14.12 43.15 11.35
C MET A 94 15.41 43.94 11.13
N ASP A 95 16.32 43.45 10.30
CA ASP A 95 17.54 44.17 9.93
C ASP A 95 17.23 45.50 9.22
N LYS A 96 16.26 45.49 8.28
CA LYS A 96 15.80 46.73 7.60
C LYS A 96 15.20 47.72 8.59
N LEU A 97 14.37 47.26 9.52
CA LEU A 97 13.77 48.10 10.56
C LEU A 97 14.84 48.68 11.49
N HIS A 98 15.81 47.87 11.90
CA HIS A 98 16.93 48.31 12.73
C HIS A 98 17.74 49.40 12.04
N ARG A 99 18.14 49.19 10.77
CA ARG A 99 18.83 50.22 9.97
C ARG A 99 18.03 51.51 9.85
N ARG A 100 16.72 51.41 9.62
CA ARG A 100 15.83 52.59 9.56
C ARG A 100 15.77 53.33 10.89
N SER A 101 15.75 52.61 12.01
CA SER A 101 15.78 53.19 13.35
C SER A 101 17.08 53.97 13.60
N LEU A 102 18.22 53.36 13.29
CA LEU A 102 19.53 54.01 13.40
C LEU A 102 19.63 55.28 12.54
N LYS A 103 19.13 55.23 11.30
CA LYS A 103 19.08 56.42 10.42
C LYS A 103 18.23 57.54 11.01
N ARG A 104 17.10 57.20 11.64
CA ARG A 104 16.25 58.21 12.31
C ARG A 104 16.96 58.83 13.52
N GLN A 105 17.64 58.02 14.33
CA GLN A 105 18.37 58.53 15.49
C GLN A 105 19.54 59.43 15.09
N THR A 106 20.33 59.03 14.09
CA THR A 106 21.44 59.82 13.56
C THR A 106 20.95 61.14 12.98
N ASN A 107 19.87 61.12 12.19
CA ASN A 107 19.26 62.35 11.66
C ASN A 107 18.78 63.29 12.77
N LYS A 108 18.18 62.77 13.85
CA LYS A 108 17.78 63.59 15.00
C LYS A 108 18.98 64.26 15.69
N LYS A 109 20.07 63.52 15.88
CA LYS A 109 21.31 64.06 16.46
C LYS A 109 21.91 65.14 15.57
N LEU A 110 21.94 64.91 14.25
CA LEU A 110 22.43 65.90 13.29
C LEU A 110 21.59 67.18 13.31
N ALA A 111 20.26 67.07 13.30
CA ALA A 111 19.37 68.22 13.37
C ALA A 111 19.61 69.04 14.64
N HIS A 112 19.76 68.38 15.79
CA HIS A 112 20.05 69.07 17.04
C HIS A 112 21.42 69.77 17.05
N LEU A 113 22.44 69.17 16.41
CA LEU A 113 23.75 69.81 16.28
C LEU A 113 23.71 71.03 15.36
N ILE A 114 22.91 71.00 14.29
CA ILE A 114 22.70 72.15 13.40
C ILE A 114 22.02 73.28 14.16
N GLU A 115 20.95 73.00 14.91
CA GLU A 115 20.28 74.00 15.76
C GLU A 115 21.24 74.66 16.75
N LEU A 116 22.10 73.87 17.42
CA LEU A 116 23.11 74.39 18.34
C LEU A 116 24.15 75.26 17.64
N PHE A 117 24.51 74.93 16.40
CA PHE A 117 25.47 75.71 15.62
C PHE A 117 24.86 77.05 15.17
N ASP A 118 23.61 77.04 14.72
CA ASP A 118 22.86 78.25 14.34
C ASP A 118 22.70 79.21 15.52
N MET A 119 22.57 78.70 16.75
CA MET A 119 22.50 79.52 17.97
C MET A 119 23.83 80.19 18.37
N LEU A 120 24.96 79.74 17.81
CA LEU A 120 26.30 80.26 18.11
C LEU A 120 26.81 81.28 17.08
N GLN A 121 26.08 81.48 15.98
CA GLN A 121 26.33 82.53 14.97
C GLN A 121 25.57 83.82 15.29
#